data_AF-J9F4V4-F1
#
_entry.id   AF-J9F4V4-F1
#
_cell.length_a   1.000
_cell.length_b   1.000
_cell.length_c   1.000
_cell.angle_alpha   90.00
_cell.angle_beta   90.00
_cell.angle_gamma   90.00
#
_symmetry.space_group_name_H-M   'P 1'
#
loop_
_entity.id
_entity.type
_entity.pdbx_description
1 polymer ?
#
loop_
_entity_poly.entity_id
_entity_poly.type
_entity_poly.pdbx_seq_one_letter_code
_entity_poly.pdbx_strand_id
1 'polypeptide(L)'
;MTSTIELVRFEAELPNRKILAKVIKALDGYTLKVMGFFEPLKVRAAEAKSDFPTRHDWDEFFRNSDNMNELEPGERPDTIYLAKMPSNWFKECGSSDDSMPNEHVLQNVFERFGTVRCVDIPVCDPYRRKMSSKISGIRTTGFSFGQEVLFEGYVQFVEYISFVRAMDFLRNKKLVKKMSDDRIFEAAIKVDFDKSKHLSNKNIHKRYVERERLKELEKQKISEECQEREKGEGDKTNTRKKYVERKSQREEKHSRKRNQKRQLKKEHQLNEMIAEEERKLVIARRKLESKRLLSALFWRIEAKLRKKDSRMKMSSRNLEEDLQSELETKLRQALLREQEQRLRKRIEAKMMLGKSHVTNSGGRQD
;
A
#
# COMPACT_ATOMS: atom_id res chain seq x y z
N MET A 1 63.33 -14.14 0.58
CA MET A 1 64.47 -13.93 1.49
C MET A 1 64.68 -15.22 2.25
N THR A 2 65.78 -15.92 2.00
CA THR A 2 66.15 -17.17 2.68
C THR A 2 67.29 -16.86 3.64
N SER A 3 66.95 -16.68 4.92
CA SER A 3 67.94 -16.60 6.00
C SER A 3 68.34 -18.02 6.36
N THR A 4 69.55 -18.43 6.01
CA THR A 4 70.19 -19.60 6.63
C THR A 4 70.93 -19.15 7.89
N ILE A 5 71.12 -20.06 8.84
CA ILE A 5 71.72 -19.76 10.16
C ILE A 5 73.17 -19.25 10.04
N GLU A 6 73.81 -19.50 8.88
CA GLU A 6 75.23 -19.22 8.61
C GLU A 6 75.50 -17.84 8.00
N LEU A 7 74.51 -17.15 7.42
CA LEU A 7 74.74 -15.87 6.72
C LEU A 7 73.57 -14.90 6.85
N VAL A 8 73.87 -13.72 7.41
CA VAL A 8 72.94 -12.58 7.47
C VAL A 8 73.30 -11.57 6.37
N ARG A 9 72.35 -11.30 5.47
CA ARG A 9 72.50 -10.31 4.40
C ARG A 9 71.75 -9.03 4.75
N PHE A 10 72.47 -7.92 4.76
CA PHE A 10 71.93 -6.57 4.88
C PHE A 10 71.99 -5.85 3.53
N GLU A 11 71.04 -4.95 3.29
CA GLU A 11 71.04 -4.05 2.14
C GLU A 11 71.05 -2.61 2.66
N ALA A 12 71.91 -1.77 2.08
CA ALA A 12 72.11 -0.40 2.52
C ALA A 12 72.15 0.52 1.29
N GLU A 13 71.39 1.62 1.37
CA GLU A 13 71.42 2.67 0.35
C GLU A 13 72.52 3.68 0.66
N LEU A 14 73.20 4.18 -0.38
CA LEU A 14 74.21 5.22 -0.26
C LEU A 14 73.75 6.49 -0.98
N PRO A 15 73.99 7.69 -0.43
CA PRO A 15 73.55 8.95 -1.02
C PRO A 15 74.23 9.27 -2.36
N ASN A 16 75.35 8.64 -2.69
CA ASN A 16 76.07 8.89 -3.93
C ASN A 16 76.86 7.65 -4.41
N ARG A 17 76.61 7.23 -5.67
CA ARG A 17 77.31 6.11 -6.31
C ARG A 17 78.83 6.27 -6.33
N LYS A 18 79.36 7.51 -6.33
CA LYS A 18 80.81 7.78 -6.24
C LYS A 18 81.47 7.29 -4.93
N ILE A 19 80.68 7.10 -3.87
CA ILE A 19 81.17 6.66 -2.55
C ILE A 19 81.13 5.13 -2.44
N LEU A 20 80.34 4.45 -3.27
CA LEU A 20 80.14 2.99 -3.27
C LEU A 20 81.45 2.19 -3.25
N ALA A 21 82.37 2.49 -4.17
CA ALA A 21 83.66 1.80 -4.24
C ALA A 21 84.52 1.99 -2.98
N LYS A 22 84.44 3.15 -2.31
CA LYS A 22 85.13 3.40 -1.03
C LYS A 22 84.51 2.60 0.10
N VAL A 23 83.17 2.57 0.18
CA VAL A 23 82.43 1.83 1.22
C VAL A 23 82.62 0.32 1.08
N ILE A 24 82.52 -0.22 -0.15
CA ILE A 24 82.81 -1.64 -0.42
C ILE A 24 84.23 -1.98 0.04
N LYS A 25 85.24 -1.19 -0.36
CA LYS A 25 86.64 -1.43 0.04
C LYS A 25 86.88 -1.30 1.55
N ALA A 26 86.08 -0.50 2.26
CA ALA A 26 86.22 -0.32 3.71
C ALA A 26 85.51 -1.43 4.53
N LEU A 27 84.46 -2.05 3.97
CA LEU A 27 83.66 -3.06 4.66
C LEU A 27 84.02 -4.51 4.25
N ASP A 28 84.43 -4.74 2.99
CA ASP A 28 84.76 -6.10 2.52
C ASP A 28 86.00 -6.64 3.25
N GLY A 29 85.85 -7.76 3.93
CA GLY A 29 86.90 -8.39 4.73
C GLY A 29 87.01 -7.92 6.18
N TYR A 30 86.19 -6.95 6.63
CA TYR A 30 86.15 -6.54 8.03
C TYR A 30 85.67 -7.68 8.94
N THR A 31 86.25 -7.82 10.13
CA THR A 31 85.91 -8.90 11.09
C THR A 31 85.18 -8.34 12.31
N LEU A 32 83.96 -8.84 12.56
CA LEU A 32 83.11 -8.47 13.68
C LEU A 32 83.11 -9.59 14.74
N LYS A 33 83.55 -9.26 15.96
CA LYS A 33 83.37 -10.14 17.13
C LYS A 33 82.03 -9.84 17.79
N VAL A 34 81.02 -10.65 17.51
CA VAL A 34 79.66 -10.49 18.04
C VAL A 34 79.49 -11.31 19.32
N MET A 35 78.92 -10.70 20.36
CA MET A 35 78.58 -11.38 21.61
C MET A 35 77.65 -12.57 21.33
N GLY A 36 78.04 -13.77 21.74
CA GLY A 36 77.30 -15.02 21.49
C GLY A 36 77.86 -15.88 20.35
N PHE A 37 78.79 -15.39 19.55
CA PHE A 37 79.51 -16.18 18.54
C PHE A 37 80.95 -16.46 19.01
N PHE A 38 81.39 -17.72 18.88
CA PHE A 38 82.74 -18.14 19.28
C PHE A 38 83.81 -17.72 18.25
N GLU A 39 83.44 -17.76 16.96
CA GLU A 39 84.30 -17.32 15.85
C GLU A 39 83.97 -15.87 15.41
N PRO A 40 84.96 -15.09 14.96
CA PRO A 40 84.73 -13.75 14.44
C PRO A 40 84.06 -13.80 13.07
N LEU A 41 82.93 -13.11 12.93
CA LEU A 41 82.16 -13.05 11.68
C LEU A 41 82.87 -12.16 10.65
N LYS A 42 83.02 -12.64 9.41
CA LYS A 42 83.64 -11.87 8.32
C LYS A 42 82.59 -11.18 7.46
N VAL A 43 82.66 -9.86 7.40
CA VAL A 43 81.82 -9.03 6.53
C VAL A 43 82.25 -9.23 5.08
N ARG A 44 81.27 -9.47 4.20
CA ARG A 44 81.45 -9.35 2.74
C ARG A 44 80.61 -8.19 2.23
N ALA A 45 81.18 -7.32 1.42
CA ALA A 45 80.50 -6.17 0.83
C ALA A 45 80.59 -6.21 -0.70
N ALA A 46 79.48 -5.96 -1.39
CA ALA A 46 79.39 -5.96 -2.85
C ALA A 46 78.33 -4.94 -3.30
N GLU A 47 78.37 -4.52 -4.57
CA GLU A 47 77.26 -3.75 -5.17
C GLU A 47 76.03 -4.65 -5.26
N ALA A 48 74.91 -4.23 -4.67
CA ALA A 48 73.65 -4.94 -4.79
C ALA A 48 73.17 -4.93 -6.25
N LYS A 49 72.83 -6.11 -6.79
CA LYS A 49 72.21 -6.21 -8.11
C LYS A 49 70.88 -5.46 -8.09
N SER A 50 70.68 -4.55 -9.03
CA SER A 50 69.42 -3.83 -9.19
C SER A 50 68.29 -4.80 -9.56
N ASP A 51 67.10 -4.61 -8.96
CA ASP A 51 65.83 -5.25 -9.30
C ASP A 51 65.15 -4.59 -10.53
N PHE A 52 65.84 -3.63 -11.17
CA PHE A 52 65.38 -2.95 -12.37
C PHE A 52 65.80 -3.73 -13.64
N PRO A 53 64.89 -3.99 -14.60
CA PRO A 53 65.22 -4.74 -15.80
C PRO A 53 66.22 -4.02 -16.71
N THR A 54 67.13 -4.77 -17.30
CA THR A 54 68.08 -4.29 -18.29
C THR A 54 67.49 -4.34 -19.70
N ARG A 55 68.13 -3.65 -20.64
CA ARG A 55 67.72 -3.69 -22.05
C ARG A 55 67.74 -5.10 -22.63
N HIS A 56 68.70 -5.92 -22.21
CA HIS A 56 68.76 -7.32 -22.64
C HIS A 56 67.52 -8.09 -22.16
N ASP A 57 67.10 -7.91 -20.89
CA ASP A 57 65.98 -8.66 -20.30
C ASP A 57 64.65 -8.43 -21.05
N TRP A 58 64.39 -7.20 -21.54
CA TRP A 58 63.19 -6.94 -22.35
C TRP A 58 63.38 -7.31 -23.82
N ASP A 59 64.51 -6.95 -24.44
CA ASP A 59 64.77 -7.30 -25.85
C ASP A 59 64.77 -8.83 -26.05
N GLU A 60 65.25 -9.61 -25.07
CA GLU A 60 65.17 -11.08 -25.04
C GLU A 60 63.73 -11.58 -24.85
N PHE A 61 63.00 -11.04 -23.87
CA PHE A 61 61.62 -11.46 -23.58
C PHE A 61 60.70 -11.29 -24.80
N PHE A 62 60.75 -10.15 -25.49
CA PHE A 62 59.87 -9.90 -26.64
C PHE A 62 60.27 -10.72 -27.88
N ARG A 63 61.55 -11.07 -28.05
CA ARG A 63 62.02 -11.95 -29.16
C ARG A 63 61.72 -13.43 -28.94
N ASN A 64 61.87 -13.92 -27.72
CA ASN A 64 61.77 -15.35 -27.40
C ASN A 64 60.34 -15.78 -27.02
N SER A 65 59.37 -14.86 -26.96
CA SER A 65 57.99 -15.17 -26.60
C SER A 65 57.12 -15.39 -27.84
N ASP A 66 56.86 -16.64 -28.20
CA ASP A 66 56.02 -17.07 -29.35
C ASP A 66 54.64 -16.37 -29.42
N ASN A 67 54.15 -15.90 -28.28
CA ASN A 67 52.86 -15.25 -28.16
C ASN A 67 52.90 -13.73 -28.41
N MET A 68 54.04 -13.08 -28.61
CA MET A 68 54.17 -11.62 -28.73
C MET A 68 54.33 -11.18 -30.20
N ASN A 69 53.85 -9.99 -30.57
CA ASN A 69 53.92 -9.48 -31.94
C ASN A 69 54.46 -8.04 -31.94
N GLU A 70 55.66 -7.84 -32.49
CA GLU A 70 56.33 -6.53 -32.54
C GLU A 70 55.54 -5.45 -33.31
N LEU A 71 54.63 -5.84 -34.21
CA LEU A 71 53.80 -4.90 -34.97
C LEU A 71 52.58 -4.41 -34.17
N GLU A 72 52.16 -5.12 -33.12
CA GLU A 72 50.97 -4.78 -32.33
C GLU A 72 51.34 -3.93 -31.10
N PRO A 73 50.62 -2.81 -30.86
CA PRO A 73 50.87 -1.96 -29.68
C PRO A 73 50.53 -2.72 -28.39
N GLY A 74 51.43 -2.66 -27.41
CA GLY A 74 51.30 -3.43 -26.16
C GLY A 74 51.58 -4.93 -26.29
N GLU A 75 52.02 -5.42 -27.45
CA GLU A 75 52.62 -6.75 -27.61
C GLU A 75 54.13 -6.66 -27.96
N ARG A 76 54.71 -5.46 -27.80
CA ARG A 76 56.11 -5.08 -28.11
C ARG A 76 56.69 -4.25 -26.94
N PRO A 77 58.01 -3.95 -26.89
CA PRO A 77 58.60 -3.12 -25.82
C PRO A 77 58.21 -1.63 -25.94
N ASP A 78 56.95 -1.32 -25.68
CA ASP A 78 56.39 0.04 -25.66
C ASP A 78 55.68 0.40 -24.36
N THR A 79 55.41 -0.58 -23.49
CA THR A 79 54.57 -0.44 -22.29
C THR A 79 55.36 -0.66 -21.00
N ILE A 80 55.42 0.38 -20.16
CA ILE A 80 56.01 0.35 -18.82
C ILE A 80 54.93 0.01 -17.79
N TYR A 81 55.28 -0.87 -16.85
CA TYR A 81 54.51 -1.16 -15.65
C TYR A 81 55.15 -0.47 -14.43
N LEU A 82 54.32 0.24 -13.68
CA LEU A 82 54.68 1.01 -12.49
C LEU A 82 53.94 0.45 -11.27
N ALA A 83 54.64 0.27 -10.17
CA ALA A 83 54.07 -0.15 -8.89
C ALA A 83 54.65 0.65 -7.73
N LYS A 84 53.92 0.68 -6.61
CA LYS A 84 54.24 1.50 -5.42
C LYS A 84 54.23 3.01 -5.73
N MET A 85 53.38 3.45 -6.65
CA MET A 85 53.23 4.86 -7.03
C MET A 85 52.35 5.59 -5.98
N PRO A 86 52.76 6.70 -5.36
CA PRO A 86 51.93 7.36 -4.34
C PRO A 86 50.67 8.02 -4.91
N SER A 87 49.48 7.52 -4.56
CA SER A 87 48.17 8.01 -5.04
C SER A 87 48.04 9.53 -4.88
N ASN A 88 48.38 10.05 -3.70
CA ASN A 88 48.30 11.48 -3.37
C ASN A 88 49.25 12.38 -4.21
N TRP A 89 50.19 11.81 -4.95
CA TRP A 89 51.11 12.59 -5.77
C TRP A 89 50.55 12.84 -7.18
N PHE A 90 49.69 11.94 -7.67
CA PHE A 90 49.11 11.93 -9.02
C PHE A 90 47.63 12.34 -9.03
N LYS A 91 47.18 13.06 -8.00
CA LYS A 91 45.86 13.69 -7.92
C LYS A 91 45.82 14.99 -8.71
N GLU A 92 44.62 15.36 -9.15
CA GLU A 92 44.37 16.65 -9.77
C GLU A 92 44.39 17.77 -8.73
N CYS A 93 44.87 18.96 -9.11
CA CYS A 93 45.06 20.06 -8.16
C CYS A 93 43.70 20.59 -7.67
N GLY A 94 43.49 20.62 -6.35
CA GLY A 94 42.20 21.01 -5.75
C GLY A 94 41.18 19.88 -5.59
N SER A 95 41.54 18.64 -5.89
CA SER A 95 40.71 17.46 -5.56
C SER A 95 40.75 17.13 -4.06
N SER A 96 39.73 16.41 -3.56
CA SER A 96 39.62 16.00 -2.16
C SER A 96 40.63 14.92 -1.77
N ASP A 97 40.91 14.79 -0.46
CA ASP A 97 41.84 13.78 0.05
C ASP A 97 41.43 12.34 -0.26
N ASP A 98 40.13 12.04 -0.41
CA ASP A 98 39.62 10.71 -0.81
C ASP A 98 39.57 10.47 -2.33
N SER A 99 40.00 11.44 -3.16
CA SER A 99 40.02 11.25 -4.61
C SER A 99 40.99 10.15 -5.06
N MET A 100 40.70 9.55 -6.22
CA MET A 100 41.60 8.58 -6.89
C MET A 100 42.69 9.31 -7.69
N PRO A 101 43.84 8.68 -7.96
CA PRO A 101 44.85 9.24 -8.87
C PRO A 101 44.28 9.44 -10.29
N ASN A 102 44.68 10.53 -10.96
CA ASN A 102 44.17 10.90 -12.28
C ASN A 102 45.15 10.45 -13.38
N GLU A 103 44.63 9.70 -14.36
CA GLU A 103 45.39 9.17 -15.51
C GLU A 103 46.06 10.29 -16.33
N HIS A 104 45.44 11.46 -16.45
CA HIS A 104 46.01 12.61 -17.16
C HIS A 104 47.25 13.18 -16.45
N VAL A 105 47.30 13.15 -15.11
CA VAL A 105 48.49 13.58 -14.37
C VAL A 105 49.65 12.60 -14.59
N LEU A 106 49.35 11.31 -14.64
CA LEU A 106 50.35 10.29 -14.97
C LEU A 106 50.84 10.42 -16.42
N GLN A 107 49.92 10.67 -17.37
CA GLN A 107 50.26 10.96 -18.77
C GLN A 107 51.21 12.16 -18.89
N ASN A 108 50.83 13.32 -18.34
CA ASN A 108 51.62 14.56 -18.40
C ASN A 108 53.04 14.41 -17.79
N VAL A 109 53.21 13.54 -16.80
CA VAL A 109 54.54 13.24 -16.21
C VAL A 109 55.39 12.43 -17.18
N PHE A 110 54.81 11.45 -17.89
CA PHE A 110 55.53 10.55 -18.79
C PHE A 110 55.70 11.08 -20.22
N GLU A 111 54.87 12.02 -20.67
CA GLU A 111 55.03 12.74 -21.95
C GLU A 111 56.37 13.47 -22.06
N ARG A 112 57.03 13.78 -20.92
CA ARG A 112 58.40 14.31 -20.87
C ARG A 112 59.44 13.38 -21.50
N PHE A 113 59.18 12.09 -21.60
CA PHE A 113 60.06 11.12 -22.25
C PHE A 113 59.72 10.91 -23.73
N GLY A 114 58.48 11.19 -24.13
CA GLY A 114 58.00 11.15 -25.52
C GLY A 114 56.50 10.85 -25.58
N THR A 115 55.93 10.79 -26.79
CA THR A 115 54.48 10.70 -27.00
C THR A 115 53.88 9.43 -26.37
N VAL A 116 52.96 9.65 -25.41
CA VAL A 116 52.20 8.59 -24.75
C VAL A 116 50.97 8.27 -25.60
N ARG A 117 50.72 6.97 -25.84
CA ARG A 117 49.59 6.45 -26.61
C ARG A 117 48.38 6.17 -25.72
N CYS A 118 48.62 5.56 -24.56
CA CYS A 118 47.59 5.12 -23.63
C CYS A 118 48.18 5.02 -22.23
N VAL A 119 47.39 5.40 -21.23
CA VAL A 119 47.66 5.25 -19.80
C VAL A 119 46.49 4.51 -19.19
N ASP A 120 46.75 3.66 -18.19
CA ASP A 120 45.72 2.93 -17.48
C ASP A 120 46.12 2.75 -16.01
N ILE A 121 45.22 3.12 -15.10
CA ILE A 121 45.38 2.92 -13.65
C ILE A 121 44.31 1.92 -13.19
N PRO A 122 44.66 0.64 -12.95
CA PRO A 122 43.68 -0.40 -12.60
C PRO A 122 42.85 -0.15 -11.33
N VAL A 123 43.29 0.68 -10.40
CA VAL A 123 42.50 1.02 -9.19
C VAL A 123 41.35 2.00 -9.48
N CYS A 124 41.44 2.79 -10.56
CA CYS A 124 40.44 3.80 -10.91
C CYS A 124 39.14 3.23 -11.50
N ASP A 125 39.10 1.94 -11.83
CA ASP A 125 37.90 1.24 -12.30
C ASP A 125 37.35 0.30 -11.20
N PRO A 126 36.23 0.64 -10.54
CA PRO A 126 35.63 -0.18 -9.49
C PRO A 126 35.33 -1.63 -9.92
N TYR A 127 35.03 -1.86 -11.20
CA TYR A 127 34.66 -3.17 -11.72
C TYR A 127 35.86 -4.12 -11.79
N ARG A 128 37.10 -3.63 -11.86
CA ARG A 128 38.30 -4.49 -11.93
C ARG A 128 38.52 -5.35 -10.70
N ARG A 129 38.07 -4.89 -9.53
CA ARG A 129 38.07 -5.71 -8.30
C ARG A 129 37.07 -6.87 -8.36
N LYS A 130 36.06 -6.80 -9.24
CA LYS A 130 35.07 -7.87 -9.50
C LYS A 130 35.49 -8.77 -10.68
N MET A 131 36.49 -8.38 -11.49
CA MET A 131 37.01 -9.17 -12.62
C MET A 131 38.05 -10.21 -12.16
N SER A 132 38.28 -11.24 -12.99
CA SER A 132 39.38 -12.19 -12.76
C SER A 132 40.76 -11.51 -12.84
N SER A 133 41.74 -12.00 -12.07
CA SER A 133 43.09 -11.43 -11.99
C SER A 133 43.85 -11.40 -13.33
N LYS A 134 43.48 -12.28 -14.28
CA LYS A 134 44.03 -12.28 -15.65
C LYS A 134 43.54 -11.10 -16.50
N ILE A 135 42.41 -10.50 -16.13
CA ILE A 135 41.72 -9.46 -16.92
C ILE A 135 41.81 -8.10 -16.20
N SER A 136 41.74 -8.06 -14.87
CA SER A 136 41.73 -6.81 -14.09
C SER A 136 42.99 -5.94 -14.32
N GLY A 137 44.13 -6.57 -14.56
CA GLY A 137 45.44 -5.89 -14.63
C GLY A 137 45.98 -5.44 -13.27
N ILE A 138 45.35 -5.88 -12.17
CA ILE A 138 45.87 -5.67 -10.81
C ILE A 138 46.85 -6.81 -10.52
N ARG A 139 48.14 -6.49 -10.33
CA ARG A 139 49.20 -7.47 -10.09
C ARG A 139 49.41 -7.74 -8.61
N THR A 140 49.35 -6.71 -7.76
CA THR A 140 49.52 -6.86 -6.30
C THR A 140 48.20 -7.25 -5.63
N THR A 141 47.87 -8.54 -5.64
CA THR A 141 46.70 -9.12 -4.97
C THR A 141 46.89 -9.37 -3.46
N GLY A 142 47.89 -8.75 -2.84
CA GLY A 142 48.22 -8.94 -1.43
C GLY A 142 47.34 -8.11 -0.48
N PHE A 143 46.93 -8.71 0.64
CA PHE A 143 46.20 -8.06 1.72
C PHE A 143 47.01 -6.87 2.26
N SER A 144 46.60 -5.64 1.95
CA SER A 144 47.44 -4.45 2.13
C SER A 144 46.71 -3.36 2.89
N PHE A 145 46.90 -3.35 4.21
CA PHE A 145 46.64 -2.18 5.03
C PHE A 145 47.50 -1.02 4.48
N GLY A 146 46.87 0.00 3.89
CA GLY A 146 47.56 1.11 3.22
C GLY A 146 47.65 1.06 1.68
N GLN A 147 47.00 0.11 0.99
CA GLN A 147 46.95 0.10 -0.50
C GLN A 147 46.22 1.31 -1.10
N GLU A 148 45.42 2.03 -0.34
CA GLU A 148 44.78 3.28 -0.78
C GLU A 148 45.81 4.39 -1.05
N VAL A 149 46.98 4.33 -0.39
CA VAL A 149 48.07 5.30 -0.53
C VAL A 149 48.96 5.01 -1.76
N LEU A 150 48.98 3.77 -2.28
CA LEU A 150 49.89 3.35 -3.36
C LEU A 150 49.15 2.61 -4.49
N PHE A 151 49.29 3.10 -5.73
CA PHE A 151 48.69 2.49 -6.92
C PHE A 151 49.69 1.77 -7.83
N GLU A 152 49.13 0.98 -8.75
CA GLU A 152 49.80 0.41 -9.92
C GLU A 152 49.32 1.15 -11.18
N GLY A 153 50.19 1.35 -12.16
CA GLY A 153 49.86 2.06 -13.40
C GLY A 153 50.62 1.50 -14.59
N TYR A 154 50.02 1.65 -15.77
CA TYR A 154 50.60 1.23 -17.04
C TYR A 154 50.68 2.44 -17.98
N VAL A 155 51.82 2.61 -18.64
CA VAL A 155 52.08 3.71 -19.59
C VAL A 155 52.62 3.12 -20.88
N GLN A 156 51.89 3.30 -21.98
CA GLN A 156 52.29 2.86 -23.32
C GLN A 156 52.75 4.05 -24.16
N PHE A 157 53.94 3.98 -24.72
CA PHE A 157 54.47 4.96 -25.65
C PHE A 157 54.12 4.63 -27.11
N VAL A 158 54.14 5.64 -27.97
CA VAL A 158 54.03 5.43 -29.43
C VAL A 158 55.34 4.84 -30.00
N GLU A 159 56.48 5.26 -29.47
CA GLU A 159 57.82 4.95 -29.98
C GLU A 159 58.67 4.14 -28.99
N TYR A 160 59.40 3.14 -29.49
CA TYR A 160 60.39 2.38 -28.72
C TYR A 160 61.46 3.27 -28.07
N ILE A 161 61.90 4.34 -28.75
CA ILE A 161 62.96 5.21 -28.22
C ILE A 161 62.50 6.00 -26.98
N SER A 162 61.19 6.27 -26.88
CA SER A 162 60.57 6.91 -25.73
C SER A 162 60.48 5.95 -24.53
N PHE A 163 60.10 4.69 -24.79
CA PHE A 163 60.14 3.61 -23.81
C PHE A 163 61.56 3.40 -23.24
N VAL A 164 62.58 3.25 -24.10
CA VAL A 164 63.98 3.08 -23.66
C VAL A 164 64.46 4.29 -22.85
N ARG A 165 64.17 5.52 -23.32
CA ARG A 165 64.52 6.77 -22.61
C ARG A 165 63.89 6.83 -21.21
N ALA A 166 62.61 6.47 -21.08
CA ALA A 166 61.93 6.43 -19.80
C ALA A 166 62.50 5.33 -18.87
N MET A 167 62.79 4.14 -19.40
CA MET A 167 63.38 3.04 -18.63
C MET A 167 64.80 3.37 -18.15
N ASP A 168 65.68 3.87 -19.03
CA ASP A 168 67.03 4.27 -18.64
C ASP A 168 67.03 5.46 -17.66
N PHE A 169 66.06 6.37 -17.76
CA PHE A 169 65.89 7.44 -16.78
C PHE A 169 65.40 6.92 -15.42
N LEU A 170 64.40 6.03 -15.38
CA LEU A 170 63.83 5.55 -14.11
C LEU A 170 64.73 4.53 -13.39
N ARG A 171 65.73 3.94 -14.08
CA ARG A 171 66.68 2.99 -13.50
C ARG A 171 67.36 3.56 -12.24
N ASN A 172 67.19 2.85 -11.11
CA ASN A 172 67.75 3.20 -9.81
C ASN A 172 67.40 4.63 -9.33
N LYS A 173 66.25 5.18 -9.73
CA LYS A 173 65.74 6.46 -9.22
C LYS A 173 64.55 6.26 -8.29
N LYS A 174 64.40 7.18 -7.34
CA LYS A 174 63.20 7.37 -6.51
C LYS A 174 62.41 8.56 -7.05
N LEU A 175 61.10 8.59 -6.80
CA LEU A 175 60.32 9.81 -7.02
C LEU A 175 60.50 10.75 -5.83
N VAL A 176 60.50 12.05 -6.11
CA VAL A 176 60.59 13.10 -5.11
C VAL A 176 59.52 14.14 -5.39
N LYS A 177 58.69 14.47 -4.40
CA LYS A 177 57.70 15.55 -4.48
C LYS A 177 58.03 16.62 -3.44
N LYS A 178 58.21 17.86 -3.92
CA LYS A 178 58.23 19.05 -3.06
C LYS A 178 56.77 19.46 -2.80
N MET A 179 56.41 19.58 -1.54
CA MET A 179 55.08 20.00 -1.09
C MET A 179 55.00 21.54 -0.99
N SER A 180 53.80 22.07 -0.77
CA SER A 180 53.55 23.52 -0.65
C SER A 180 54.15 24.18 0.59
N ASP A 181 54.57 23.37 1.56
CA ASP A 181 55.22 23.75 2.82
C ASP A 181 56.75 23.56 2.79
N ASP A 182 57.32 23.54 1.58
CA ASP A 182 58.72 23.24 1.26
C ASP A 182 59.25 21.87 1.71
N ARG A 183 58.43 21.00 2.34
CA ARG A 183 58.85 19.64 2.69
C ARG A 183 59.07 18.79 1.44
N ILE A 184 60.14 18.02 1.48
CA ILE A 184 60.53 17.10 0.41
C ILE A 184 60.18 15.68 0.89
N PHE A 185 59.34 14.99 0.13
CA PHE A 185 59.02 13.58 0.36
C PHE A 185 59.61 12.71 -0.75
N GLU A 186 60.16 11.56 -0.36
CA GLU A 186 60.74 10.56 -1.27
C GLU A 186 59.88 9.29 -1.31
N ALA A 187 59.74 8.70 -2.49
CA ALA A 187 59.01 7.44 -2.68
C ALA A 187 59.80 6.45 -3.54
N ALA A 188 59.98 5.24 -3.01
CA ALA A 188 60.61 4.14 -3.71
C ALA A 188 59.59 3.42 -4.61
N ILE A 189 59.66 3.69 -5.92
CA ILE A 189 58.82 3.05 -6.93
C ILE A 189 59.45 1.76 -7.45
N LYS A 190 58.62 0.82 -7.92
CA LYS A 190 59.07 -0.33 -8.72
C LYS A 190 58.63 -0.11 -10.18
N VAL A 191 59.56 -0.32 -11.10
CA VAL A 191 59.38 -0.16 -12.54
C VAL A 191 59.81 -1.45 -13.21
N ASP A 192 58.95 -1.99 -14.07
CA ASP A 192 59.20 -3.17 -14.91
C ASP A 192 58.61 -2.91 -16.31
N PHE A 193 58.88 -3.78 -17.26
CA PHE A 193 58.15 -3.77 -18.53
C PHE A 193 56.90 -4.65 -18.45
N ASP A 194 55.90 -4.37 -19.27
CA ASP A 194 54.70 -5.20 -19.31
C ASP A 194 54.95 -6.55 -20.01
N LYS A 195 54.59 -7.62 -19.30
CA LYS A 195 54.68 -9.03 -19.73
C LYS A 195 53.29 -9.63 -19.94
N SER A 196 52.22 -8.86 -19.70
CA SER A 196 50.82 -9.32 -19.67
C SER A 196 49.97 -8.80 -20.83
N LYS A 197 50.55 -8.00 -21.74
CA LYS A 197 49.83 -7.33 -22.84
C LYS A 197 48.66 -6.47 -22.34
N HIS A 198 48.82 -5.83 -21.20
CA HIS A 198 47.78 -5.10 -20.49
C HIS A 198 47.17 -4.00 -21.35
N LEU A 199 48.01 -3.26 -22.09
CA LEU A 199 47.59 -2.20 -23.03
C LEU A 199 47.49 -2.67 -24.49
N SER A 200 47.36 -3.99 -24.73
CA SER A 200 46.98 -4.50 -26.05
C SER A 200 45.50 -4.27 -26.33
N ASN A 201 45.16 -4.01 -27.59
CA ASN A 201 43.77 -3.82 -28.05
C ASN A 201 42.87 -5.00 -27.62
N LYS A 202 43.39 -6.24 -27.67
CA LYS A 202 42.68 -7.47 -27.27
C LYS A 202 42.30 -7.47 -25.78
N ASN A 203 43.21 -7.07 -24.90
CA ASN A 203 42.93 -7.07 -23.45
C ASN A 203 42.13 -5.84 -23.02
N ILE A 204 42.33 -4.68 -23.65
CA ILE A 204 41.47 -3.50 -23.48
C ILE A 204 40.01 -3.86 -23.84
N HIS A 205 39.79 -4.51 -24.99
CA HIS A 205 38.46 -4.94 -25.41
C HIS A 205 37.84 -5.99 -24.47
N LYS A 206 38.61 -6.99 -24.01
CA LYS A 206 38.14 -7.97 -23.00
C LYS A 206 37.72 -7.28 -21.69
N ARG A 207 38.50 -6.32 -21.19
CA ARG A 207 38.14 -5.51 -20.01
C ARG A 207 36.85 -4.74 -20.23
N TYR A 208 36.67 -4.14 -21.41
CA TYR A 208 35.44 -3.42 -21.75
C TYR A 208 34.21 -4.33 -21.76
N VAL A 209 34.27 -5.49 -22.44
CA VAL A 209 33.16 -6.45 -22.50
C VAL A 209 32.77 -6.96 -21.10
N GLU A 210 33.75 -7.33 -20.28
CA GLU A 210 33.48 -7.80 -18.91
C GLU A 210 32.97 -6.66 -18.00
N ARG A 211 33.41 -5.41 -18.21
CA ARG A 211 32.87 -4.23 -17.52
C ARG A 211 31.39 -4.02 -17.84
N GLU A 212 31.01 -4.08 -19.12
CA GLU A 212 29.61 -3.91 -19.51
C GLU A 212 28.73 -5.08 -19.00
N ARG A 213 29.25 -6.31 -19.01
CA ARG A 213 28.58 -7.46 -18.40
C ARG A 213 28.33 -7.28 -16.90
N LEU A 214 29.33 -6.78 -16.16
CA LEU A 214 29.21 -6.51 -14.72
C LEU A 214 28.24 -5.37 -14.41
N LYS A 215 28.24 -4.30 -15.21
CA LYS A 215 27.24 -3.21 -15.11
C LYS A 215 25.82 -3.73 -15.34
N GLU A 216 25.63 -4.60 -16.33
CA GLU A 216 24.31 -5.13 -16.66
C GLU A 216 23.77 -6.02 -15.54
N LEU A 217 24.62 -6.89 -14.96
CA LEU A 217 24.27 -7.67 -13.78
C LEU A 217 23.95 -6.80 -12.54
N GLU A 218 24.64 -5.67 -12.38
CA GLU A 218 24.38 -4.72 -11.29
C GLU A 218 23.05 -3.97 -11.49
N LYS A 219 22.74 -3.55 -12.72
CA LYS A 219 21.42 -2.99 -13.07
C LYS A 219 20.28 -3.98 -12.86
N GLN A 220 20.46 -5.25 -13.25
CA GLN A 220 19.46 -6.29 -13.06
C GLN A 220 19.14 -6.49 -11.57
N LYS A 221 20.17 -6.60 -10.72
CA LYS A 221 19.98 -6.68 -9.25
C LYS A 221 19.26 -5.46 -8.67
N ILE A 222 19.63 -4.25 -9.10
CA ILE A 222 18.95 -3.02 -8.66
C ILE A 222 17.49 -3.02 -9.13
N SER A 223 17.20 -3.49 -10.35
CA SER A 223 15.84 -3.58 -10.88
C SER A 223 15.00 -4.63 -10.14
N GLU A 224 15.57 -5.79 -9.83
CA GLU A 224 14.94 -6.84 -9.02
C GLU A 224 14.63 -6.33 -7.62
N GLU A 225 15.59 -5.69 -6.95
CA GLU A 225 15.41 -5.11 -5.61
C GLU A 225 14.35 -3.99 -5.60
N CYS A 226 14.33 -3.11 -6.62
CA CYS A 226 13.26 -2.12 -6.79
C CYS A 226 11.89 -2.80 -6.96
N GLN A 227 11.80 -3.86 -7.77
CA GLN A 227 10.53 -4.55 -7.99
C GLN A 227 10.05 -5.31 -6.73
N GLU A 228 10.96 -5.86 -5.91
CA GLU A 228 10.62 -6.46 -4.61
C GLU A 228 10.13 -5.41 -3.61
N ARG A 229 10.78 -4.25 -3.56
CA ARG A 229 10.33 -3.10 -2.73
C ARG A 229 8.93 -2.62 -3.16
N GLU A 230 8.68 -2.44 -4.45
CA GLU A 230 7.36 -2.07 -4.99
C GLU A 230 6.28 -3.11 -4.68
N LYS A 231 6.56 -4.42 -4.83
CA LYS A 231 5.63 -5.50 -4.44
C LYS A 231 5.32 -5.42 -2.94
N GLY A 232 6.34 -5.25 -2.09
CA GLY A 232 6.18 -5.12 -0.64
C GLY A 232 5.36 -3.89 -0.21
N GLU A 233 5.46 -2.77 -0.93
CA GLU A 233 4.60 -1.59 -0.72
C GLU A 233 3.18 -1.77 -1.28
N GLY A 234 3.07 -2.43 -2.44
CA GLY A 234 1.80 -2.86 -3.04
C GLY A 234 0.98 -3.72 -2.08
N ASP A 235 1.59 -4.71 -1.44
CA ASP A 235 0.91 -5.58 -0.47
C ASP A 235 0.54 -4.83 0.82
N LYS A 236 1.40 -3.95 1.34
CA LYS A 236 1.06 -3.08 2.49
C LYS A 236 -0.13 -2.17 2.18
N THR A 237 -0.15 -1.53 1.01
CA THR A 237 -1.24 -0.64 0.60
C THR A 237 -2.53 -1.41 0.30
N ASN A 238 -2.46 -2.59 -0.34
CA ASN A 238 -3.60 -3.47 -0.58
C ASN A 238 -4.20 -3.99 0.75
N THR A 239 -3.35 -4.37 1.70
CA THR A 239 -3.78 -4.78 3.05
C THR A 239 -4.48 -3.62 3.78
N ARG A 240 -3.95 -2.39 3.68
CA ARG A 240 -4.59 -1.18 4.24
C ARG A 240 -5.94 -0.88 3.56
N LYS A 241 -6.04 -1.00 2.23
CA LYS A 241 -7.30 -0.86 1.47
C LYS A 241 -8.34 -1.88 1.94
N LYS A 242 -7.99 -3.17 1.99
CA LYS A 242 -8.87 -4.25 2.51
C LYS A 242 -9.31 -4.02 3.95
N TYR A 243 -8.46 -3.45 4.80
CA TYR A 243 -8.82 -3.10 6.19
C TYR A 243 -9.84 -1.95 6.24
N VAL A 244 -9.62 -0.87 5.48
CA VAL A 244 -10.55 0.28 5.38
C VAL A 244 -11.90 -0.16 4.81
N GLU A 245 -11.90 -0.97 3.76
CA GLU A 245 -13.11 -1.50 3.14
C GLU A 245 -13.90 -2.40 4.11
N ARG A 246 -13.23 -3.32 4.83
CA ARG A 246 -13.86 -4.11 5.90
C ARG A 246 -14.45 -3.25 7.01
N LYS A 247 -13.86 -2.09 7.33
CA LYS A 247 -14.41 -1.14 8.30
C LYS A 247 -15.66 -0.45 7.76
N SER A 248 -15.61 0.06 6.53
CA SER A 248 -16.74 0.68 5.84
C SER A 248 -17.94 -0.28 5.72
N GLN A 249 -17.72 -1.53 5.28
CA GLN A 249 -18.78 -2.55 5.21
C GLN A 249 -19.42 -2.88 6.58
N ARG A 250 -18.67 -2.77 7.69
CA ARG A 250 -19.22 -2.92 9.05
C ARG A 250 -20.09 -1.72 9.40
N GLU A 251 -19.59 -0.50 9.22
CA GLU A 251 -20.32 0.75 9.47
C GLU A 251 -21.62 0.82 8.65
N GLU A 252 -21.58 0.42 7.38
CA GLU A 252 -22.75 0.36 6.52
C GLU A 252 -23.78 -0.66 7.00
N LYS A 253 -23.35 -1.88 7.42
CA LYS A 253 -24.26 -2.87 8.03
C LYS A 253 -24.92 -2.35 9.31
N HIS A 254 -24.20 -1.60 10.15
CA HIS A 254 -24.79 -0.94 11.32
C HIS A 254 -25.78 0.16 10.94
N SER A 255 -25.47 0.97 9.92
CA SER A 255 -26.36 2.01 9.39
C SER A 255 -27.66 1.44 8.81
N ARG A 256 -27.56 0.41 7.95
CA ARG A 256 -28.72 -0.33 7.39
C ARG A 256 -29.63 -0.89 8.49
N LYS A 257 -29.06 -1.56 9.51
CA LYS A 257 -29.83 -2.06 10.68
C LYS A 257 -30.50 -0.93 11.47
N ARG A 258 -29.84 0.23 11.63
CA ARG A 258 -30.42 1.41 12.32
C ARG A 258 -31.59 2.01 11.54
N ASN A 259 -31.50 2.04 10.21
CA ASN A 259 -32.57 2.53 9.35
C ASN A 259 -33.77 1.58 9.27
N GLN A 260 -33.55 0.27 9.19
CA GLN A 260 -34.63 -0.73 9.30
C GLN A 260 -35.38 -0.61 10.63
N LYS A 261 -34.66 -0.49 11.77
CA LYS A 261 -35.30 -0.24 13.08
C LYS A 261 -36.08 1.08 13.14
N ARG A 262 -35.71 2.09 12.34
CA ARG A 262 -36.47 3.36 12.23
C ARG A 262 -37.71 3.20 11.36
N GLN A 263 -37.65 2.42 10.27
CA GLN A 263 -38.80 2.11 9.41
C GLN A 263 -39.87 1.32 10.18
N LEU A 264 -39.49 0.21 10.82
CA LEU A 264 -40.40 -0.61 11.63
C LEU A 264 -41.10 0.19 12.74
N LYS A 265 -40.39 1.16 13.36
CA LYS A 265 -41.01 2.06 14.35
C LYS A 265 -42.04 3.02 13.73
N LYS A 266 -41.79 3.53 12.52
CA LYS A 266 -42.75 4.37 11.79
C LYS A 266 -43.98 3.58 11.34
N GLU A 267 -43.77 2.36 10.86
CA GLU A 267 -44.86 1.44 10.48
C GLU A 267 -45.75 1.08 11.68
N HIS A 268 -45.16 0.80 12.84
CA HIS A 268 -45.92 0.57 14.07
C HIS A 268 -46.77 1.79 14.48
N GLN A 269 -46.18 2.99 14.47
CA GLN A 269 -46.89 4.24 14.78
C GLN A 269 -48.04 4.51 13.79
N LEU A 270 -47.82 4.23 12.50
CA LEU A 270 -48.84 4.38 11.46
C LEU A 270 -49.98 3.37 11.66
N ASN A 271 -49.68 2.12 11.99
CA ASN A 271 -50.69 1.10 12.28
C ASN A 271 -51.51 1.43 13.53
N GLU A 272 -50.90 2.01 14.57
CA GLU A 272 -51.64 2.50 15.75
C GLU A 272 -52.60 3.64 15.39
N MET A 273 -52.15 4.61 14.56
CA MET A 273 -53.02 5.69 14.05
C MET A 273 -54.19 5.15 13.23
N ILE A 274 -53.94 4.19 12.32
CA ILE A 274 -54.98 3.54 11.51
C ILE A 274 -56.00 2.82 12.42
N ALA A 275 -55.53 2.05 13.42
CA ALA A 275 -56.41 1.34 14.34
C ALA A 275 -57.28 2.29 15.19
N GLU A 276 -56.80 3.49 15.52
CA GLU A 276 -57.62 4.52 16.16
C GLU A 276 -58.68 5.11 15.21
N GLU A 277 -58.35 5.36 13.94
CA GLU A 277 -59.30 5.85 12.94
C GLU A 277 -60.37 4.81 12.61
N GLU A 278 -60.01 3.53 12.47
CA GLU A 278 -60.96 2.43 12.31
C GLU A 278 -61.93 2.35 13.50
N ARG A 279 -61.46 2.49 14.73
CA ARG A 279 -62.33 2.55 15.93
C ARG A 279 -63.30 3.73 15.86
N LYS A 280 -62.84 4.92 15.45
CA LYS A 280 -63.67 6.11 15.27
C LYS A 280 -64.75 5.88 14.19
N LEU A 281 -64.39 5.25 13.06
CA LEU A 281 -65.31 4.88 11.99
C LEU A 281 -66.37 3.85 12.42
N VAL A 282 -65.97 2.81 13.18
CA VAL A 282 -66.92 1.81 13.72
C VAL A 282 -67.93 2.46 14.68
N ILE A 283 -67.49 3.39 15.53
CA ILE A 283 -68.38 4.15 16.43
C ILE A 283 -69.34 5.03 15.62
N ALA A 284 -68.86 5.73 14.58
CA ALA A 284 -69.70 6.55 13.71
C ALA A 284 -70.76 5.71 12.97
N ARG A 285 -70.37 4.55 12.43
CA ARG A 285 -71.28 3.60 11.78
C ARG A 285 -72.36 3.09 12.73
N ARG A 286 -71.99 2.67 13.95
CA ARG A 286 -72.94 2.26 14.99
C ARG A 286 -73.93 3.38 15.33
N LYS A 287 -73.45 4.62 15.53
CA LYS A 287 -74.32 5.79 15.78
C LYS A 287 -75.32 6.04 14.63
N LEU A 288 -74.89 5.87 13.37
CA LEU A 288 -75.76 6.00 12.20
C LEU A 288 -76.84 4.90 12.16
N GLU A 289 -76.46 3.66 12.46
CA GLU A 289 -77.37 2.51 12.56
C GLU A 289 -78.37 2.70 13.72
N SER A 290 -77.92 3.18 14.89
CA SER A 290 -78.79 3.57 16.01
C SER A 290 -79.83 4.62 15.60
N LYS A 291 -79.42 5.67 14.87
CA LYS A 291 -80.32 6.72 14.38
C LYS A 291 -81.40 6.14 13.46
N ARG A 292 -81.02 5.26 12.52
CA ARG A 292 -81.96 4.57 11.61
C ARG A 292 -82.97 3.70 12.38
N LEU A 293 -82.50 2.93 13.37
CA LEU A 293 -83.35 2.10 14.23
C LEU A 293 -84.35 2.94 15.04
N LEU A 294 -83.90 4.06 15.63
CA LEU A 294 -84.78 4.97 16.36
C LEU A 294 -85.83 5.61 15.44
N SER A 295 -85.45 6.07 14.24
CA SER A 295 -86.42 6.58 13.25
C SER A 295 -87.47 5.53 12.86
N ALA A 296 -87.07 4.28 12.64
CA ALA A 296 -88.01 3.19 12.34
C ALA A 296 -88.94 2.84 13.52
N LEU A 297 -88.43 2.91 14.77
CA LEU A 297 -89.24 2.73 15.98
C LEU A 297 -90.26 3.85 16.15
N PHE A 298 -89.87 5.13 16.01
CA PHE A 298 -90.78 6.26 16.11
C PHE A 298 -91.90 6.19 15.06
N TRP A 299 -91.57 5.87 13.80
CA TRP A 299 -92.58 5.66 12.76
C TRP A 299 -93.58 4.53 13.11
N ARG A 300 -93.11 3.44 13.71
CA ARG A 300 -93.96 2.33 14.19
C ARG A 300 -94.85 2.72 15.38
N ILE A 301 -94.39 3.59 16.26
CA ILE A 301 -95.16 4.14 17.38
C ILE A 301 -96.27 5.06 16.84
N GLU A 302 -95.94 5.96 15.93
CA GLU A 302 -96.90 6.87 15.30
C GLU A 302 -98.00 6.10 14.53
N ALA A 303 -97.62 5.06 13.78
CA ALA A 303 -98.56 4.18 13.09
C ALA A 303 -99.49 3.41 14.06
N LYS A 304 -99.04 3.08 15.27
CA LYS A 304 -99.88 2.47 16.33
C LYS A 304 -100.84 3.49 16.95
N LEU A 305 -100.40 4.73 17.18
CA LEU A 305 -101.25 5.80 17.71
C LEU A 305 -102.41 6.11 16.74
N ARG A 306 -102.12 6.29 15.44
CA ARG A 306 -103.13 6.51 14.40
C ARG A 306 -104.18 5.37 14.32
N LYS A 307 -103.77 4.12 14.58
CA LYS A 307 -104.68 2.95 14.68
C LYS A 307 -105.50 2.88 15.98
N LYS A 308 -105.06 3.54 17.05
CA LYS A 308 -105.80 3.62 18.33
C LYS A 308 -106.88 4.69 18.26
N ASP A 309 -106.56 5.87 17.72
CA ASP A 309 -107.52 6.98 17.56
C ASP A 309 -108.68 6.63 16.61
N SER A 310 -108.38 5.89 15.54
CA SER A 310 -109.41 5.40 14.59
C SER A 310 -110.33 4.34 15.22
N ARG A 311 -109.84 3.49 16.13
CA ARG A 311 -110.70 2.59 16.92
C ARG A 311 -111.57 3.33 17.93
N MET A 312 -111.04 4.35 18.61
CA MET A 312 -111.82 5.14 19.58
C MET A 312 -112.98 5.89 18.91
N LYS A 313 -112.74 6.55 17.77
CA LYS A 313 -113.81 7.27 17.03
C LYS A 313 -114.92 6.35 16.50
N MET A 314 -114.60 5.10 16.19
CA MET A 314 -115.57 4.12 15.72
C MET A 314 -116.43 3.55 16.86
N SER A 315 -115.91 3.52 18.09
CA SER A 315 -116.64 3.01 19.26
C SER A 315 -117.65 4.02 19.84
N SER A 316 -117.45 5.33 19.65
CA SER A 316 -118.39 6.34 20.16
C SER A 316 -119.66 6.45 19.31
N ARG A 317 -119.57 6.33 17.98
CA ARG A 317 -120.74 6.45 17.08
C ARG A 317 -121.79 5.38 17.33
N ASN A 318 -121.36 4.13 17.47
CA ASN A 318 -122.28 3.01 17.69
C ASN A 318 -123.08 3.15 19.01
N LEU A 319 -122.50 3.82 20.02
CA LEU A 319 -123.17 4.02 21.32
C LEU A 319 -124.25 5.10 21.27
N GLU A 320 -124.12 6.09 20.36
CA GLU A 320 -125.10 7.16 20.17
C GLU A 320 -126.34 6.67 19.40
N GLU A 321 -126.17 5.75 18.44
CA GLU A 321 -127.27 5.18 17.65
C GLU A 321 -128.16 4.22 18.49
N ASP A 322 -127.57 3.36 19.33
CA ASP A 322 -128.32 2.46 20.21
C ASP A 322 -129.21 3.22 21.23
N LEU A 323 -128.68 4.31 21.80
CA LEU A 323 -129.38 5.15 22.77
C LEU A 323 -130.61 5.87 22.17
N GLN A 324 -130.57 6.23 20.88
CA GLN A 324 -131.73 6.83 20.20
C GLN A 324 -132.84 5.80 19.95
N SER A 325 -132.49 4.57 19.56
CA SER A 325 -133.46 3.48 19.34
C SER A 325 -134.19 3.08 20.62
N GLU A 326 -133.49 3.03 21.76
CA GLU A 326 -134.10 2.68 23.05
C GLU A 326 -135.07 3.78 23.57
N LEU A 327 -134.84 5.04 23.19
CA LEU A 327 -135.73 6.15 23.56
C LEU A 327 -137.04 6.12 22.75
N GLU A 328 -136.95 5.88 21.44
CA GLU A 328 -138.10 5.83 20.54
C GLU A 328 -139.04 4.66 20.87
N THR A 329 -138.48 3.49 21.19
CA THR A 329 -139.27 2.31 21.58
C THR A 329 -140.02 2.50 22.90
N LYS A 330 -139.43 3.16 23.90
CA LYS A 330 -140.11 3.52 25.17
C LYS A 330 -141.26 4.50 24.97
N LEU A 331 -141.07 5.53 24.12
CA LEU A 331 -142.13 6.49 23.80
C LEU A 331 -143.33 5.80 23.13
N ARG A 332 -143.07 4.85 22.22
CA ARG A 332 -144.11 4.08 21.51
C ARG A 332 -144.93 3.19 22.45
N GLN A 333 -144.30 2.57 23.46
CA GLN A 333 -145.01 1.79 24.48
C GLN A 333 -145.87 2.66 25.42
N ALA A 334 -145.40 3.86 25.78
CA ALA A 334 -146.18 4.78 26.62
C ALA A 334 -147.48 5.22 25.94
N LEU A 335 -147.42 5.57 24.66
CA LEU A 335 -148.59 6.01 23.88
C LEU A 335 -149.67 4.91 23.78
N LEU A 336 -149.26 3.66 23.58
CA LEU A 336 -150.17 2.51 23.51
C LEU A 336 -150.89 2.27 24.84
N ARG A 337 -150.17 2.35 25.98
CA ARG A 337 -150.79 2.23 27.32
C ARG A 337 -151.83 3.32 27.57
N GLU A 338 -151.58 4.55 27.11
CA GLU A 338 -152.55 5.64 27.27
C GLU A 338 -153.83 5.39 26.47
N GLN A 339 -153.72 4.89 25.23
CA GLN A 339 -154.90 4.51 24.44
C GLN A 339 -155.68 3.35 25.08
N GLU A 340 -154.99 2.35 25.62
CA GLU A 340 -155.63 1.22 26.31
C GLU A 340 -156.39 1.68 27.57
N GLN A 341 -155.82 2.57 28.37
CA GLN A 341 -156.49 3.14 29.54
C GLN A 341 -157.72 3.99 29.17
N ARG A 342 -157.63 4.78 28.09
CA ARG A 342 -158.78 5.54 27.57
C ARG A 342 -159.90 4.61 27.08
N LEU A 343 -159.57 3.49 26.44
CA LEU A 343 -160.54 2.46 26.03
C LEU A 343 -161.21 1.77 27.23
N ARG A 344 -160.42 1.33 28.23
CA ARG A 344 -160.94 0.69 29.46
C ARG A 344 -161.96 1.59 30.18
N LYS A 345 -161.63 2.87 30.42
CA LYS A 345 -162.57 3.85 31.02
C LYS A 345 -163.86 4.04 30.20
N ARG A 346 -163.78 3.95 28.87
CA ARG A 346 -164.94 4.08 27.96
C ARG A 346 -165.86 2.84 27.97
N ILE A 347 -165.31 1.67 28.26
CA ILE A 347 -166.05 0.41 28.43
C ILE A 347 -166.70 0.37 29.81
N GLU A 348 -165.97 0.75 30.86
CA GLU A 348 -166.44 0.81 32.24
C GLU A 348 -167.64 1.77 32.41
N ALA A 349 -167.55 2.97 31.82
CA ALA A 349 -168.68 3.91 31.76
C ALA A 349 -169.90 3.39 30.98
N LYS A 350 -169.73 2.43 30.05
CA LYS A 350 -170.83 1.78 29.32
C LYS A 350 -171.50 0.65 30.11
N MET A 351 -170.80 -0.01 31.04
CA MET A 351 -171.37 -1.10 31.83
C MET A 351 -172.28 -0.62 32.98
N MET A 352 -172.04 0.58 33.52
CA MET A 352 -172.76 1.10 34.70
C MET A 352 -174.15 1.69 34.40
N LEU A 353 -174.57 1.75 33.13
CA LEU A 353 -175.87 2.31 32.70
C LEU A 353 -176.90 1.23 32.26
N GLY A 354 -176.61 -0.06 32.45
CA GLY A 354 -177.30 -1.15 31.75
C GLY A 354 -178.17 -2.11 32.55
N LYS A 355 -178.32 -1.99 33.88
CA LYS A 355 -179.15 -2.93 34.67
C LYS A 355 -179.94 -2.29 35.82
N SER A 356 -181.20 -2.00 35.52
CA SER A 356 -182.33 -1.99 36.45
C SER A 356 -183.49 -2.76 35.82
N HIS A 357 -184.30 -3.47 36.62
CA HIS A 357 -185.52 -4.20 36.21
C HIS A 357 -185.30 -5.43 35.27
N VAL A 358 -186.01 -6.57 35.31
CA VAL A 358 -187.12 -7.13 36.13
C VAL A 358 -186.92 -8.67 36.22
N THR A 359 -187.36 -9.37 37.28
CA THR A 359 -188.50 -10.34 37.24
C THR A 359 -188.75 -11.04 38.58
N ASN A 360 -190.01 -10.95 39.03
CA ASN A 360 -190.71 -11.86 39.96
C ASN A 360 -191.77 -12.59 39.10
N SER A 361 -192.30 -13.79 39.37
CA SER A 361 -192.25 -14.70 40.52
C SER A 361 -192.23 -16.17 40.01
N GLY A 362 -192.46 -17.26 40.76
CA GLY A 362 -192.88 -17.47 42.16
C GLY A 362 -193.18 -18.97 42.40
N GLY A 363 -193.55 -19.35 43.63
CA GLY A 363 -193.94 -20.73 43.97
C GLY A 363 -195.13 -20.75 44.94
N ARG A 364 -195.98 -21.77 44.83
CA ARG A 364 -197.22 -21.95 45.61
C ARG A 364 -197.49 -23.44 45.74
N GLN A 365 -197.55 -23.97 46.97
CA GLN A 365 -198.54 -24.97 47.40
C GLN A 365 -198.34 -25.37 48.88
N ASP A 366 -199.48 -25.76 49.46
CA ASP A 366 -199.76 -26.58 50.66
C ASP A 366 -199.20 -26.14 52.04
#